data_AF-A0A7C4E6D5-F1
#
_entry.id   AF-A0A7C4E6D5-F1
#
_cell.length_a   1.000
_cell.length_b   1.000
_cell.length_c   1.000
_cell.angle_alpha   90.00
_cell.angle_beta   90.00
_cell.angle_gamma   90.00
#
_symmetry.space_group_name_H-M   'P 1'
#
loop_
_entity.id
_entity.type
_entity.pdbx_description
1 polymer ?
#
loop_
_entity_poly.entity_id
_entity_poly.type
_entity_poly.pdbx_seq_one_letter_code
_entity_poly.pdbx_strand_id
1 'polypeptide(L)'
;MKPFVARTPLLALGAICLVIGVGAGLARLGWGVPAWAAQAAGLHAVLMIVGFFGTVIALERAVALGKWWGYIAPPALALAALAATQGAWPFAAAFAAAGAAALLVVAVVQAFQARALHGWVLAGGALSFAVGVALWASGAGLPPAIACWLAFFVFTISGERLELARVLRPAPAVRAWFIAAAALFAIGVIAVVLGIDPRWQWLGAGLVLLAAWLAVHDIARRTVRQTGLTRYIAVCLLAGYFWLAVAGLLFASGLGLARAWDAALHALLVGFVLS
;
A
#
# COMPACT_ATOMS: atom_id res chain seq x y z
N MET A 1 -12.26 -8.85 -28.23
CA MET A 1 -10.87 -9.10 -27.80
C MET A 1 -10.89 -9.94 -26.53
N LYS A 2 -10.02 -10.95 -26.38
CA LYS A 2 -9.92 -11.70 -25.11
C LYS A 2 -9.60 -10.72 -23.98
N PRO A 3 -10.24 -10.80 -22.79
CA PRO A 3 -10.06 -9.84 -21.69
C PRO A 3 -8.59 -9.62 -21.30
N PHE A 4 -7.75 -10.63 -21.50
CA PHE A 4 -6.32 -10.59 -21.25
C PHE A 4 -5.56 -9.58 -22.14
N VAL A 5 -5.83 -9.56 -23.45
CA VAL A 5 -5.12 -8.70 -24.43
C VAL A 5 -5.40 -7.21 -24.20
N ALA A 6 -6.59 -6.88 -23.71
CA ALA A 6 -6.97 -5.49 -23.42
C ALA A 6 -6.27 -4.92 -22.16
N ARG A 7 -5.73 -5.78 -21.28
CA ARG A 7 -5.16 -5.39 -19.99
C ARG A 7 -3.64 -5.34 -19.99
N THR A 8 -2.99 -6.02 -20.95
CA THR A 8 -1.53 -6.04 -21.10
C THR A 8 -0.90 -4.64 -21.18
N PRO A 9 -1.48 -3.65 -21.88
CA PRO A 9 -0.90 -2.30 -21.90
C PRO A 9 -0.85 -1.63 -20.51
N LEU A 10 -1.86 -1.86 -19.67
CA LEU A 10 -1.91 -1.30 -18.32
C LEU A 10 -0.86 -1.93 -17.40
N LEU A 11 -0.68 -3.25 -17.50
CA LEU A 11 0.40 -3.94 -16.80
C LEU A 11 1.78 -3.49 -17.29
N ALA A 12 1.94 -3.25 -18.60
CA ALA A 12 3.18 -2.74 -19.16
C ALA A 12 3.53 -1.35 -18.61
N LEU A 13 2.55 -0.45 -18.47
CA LEU A 13 2.75 0.86 -17.84
C LEU A 13 3.22 0.74 -16.37
N GLY A 14 2.59 -0.15 -15.61
CA GLY A 14 3.04 -0.44 -14.24
C GLY A 14 4.47 -1.00 -14.21
N ALA A 15 4.80 -1.93 -15.12
CA ALA A 15 6.13 -2.51 -15.23
C ALA A 15 7.21 -1.48 -15.62
N ILE A 16 6.89 -0.51 -16.47
CA ILE A 16 7.79 0.61 -16.78
C ILE A 16 8.06 1.42 -15.51
N CYS A 17 7.02 1.76 -14.74
CA CYS A 17 7.18 2.46 -13.46
C CYS A 17 8.04 1.66 -12.47
N LEU A 18 7.87 0.32 -12.43
CA LEU A 18 8.69 -0.57 -11.61
C LEU A 18 10.17 -0.51 -12.01
N VAL A 19 10.49 -0.67 -13.30
CA VAL A 19 11.88 -0.65 -13.79
C VAL A 19 12.54 0.69 -13.46
N ILE A 20 11.85 1.81 -13.68
CA ILE A 20 12.38 3.14 -13.34
C ILE A 20 12.49 3.31 -11.83
N GLY A 21 11.49 2.86 -11.06
CA GLY A 21 11.49 2.91 -9.60
C GLY A 21 12.61 2.10 -8.97
N VAL A 22 12.91 0.90 -9.47
CA VAL A 22 14.04 0.07 -9.03
C VAL A 22 15.36 0.76 -9.38
N GLY A 23 15.51 1.28 -10.60
CA GLY A 23 16.69 2.06 -10.99
C GLY A 23 16.91 3.29 -10.10
N ALA A 24 15.85 4.03 -9.79
CA ALA A 24 15.86 5.15 -8.87
C ALA A 24 16.22 4.72 -7.44
N GLY A 25 15.76 3.56 -6.98
CA GLY A 25 16.11 2.99 -5.69
C GLY A 25 17.59 2.61 -5.61
N LEU A 26 18.11 1.94 -6.64
CA LEU A 26 19.54 1.63 -6.76
C LEU A 26 20.41 2.90 -6.77
N ALA A 27 19.98 3.95 -7.46
CA ALA A 27 20.66 5.25 -7.44
C ALA A 27 20.76 5.83 -6.02
N ARG A 28 19.67 5.72 -5.22
CA ARG A 28 19.66 6.16 -3.81
C ARG A 28 20.62 5.36 -2.93
N LEU A 29 20.89 4.10 -3.28
CA LEU A 29 21.88 3.25 -2.62
C LEU A 29 23.33 3.58 -3.03
N GLY A 30 23.53 4.54 -3.95
CA GLY A 30 24.85 4.90 -4.47
C GLY A 30 25.38 3.93 -5.54
N TRP A 31 24.52 3.05 -6.07
CA TRP A 31 24.89 2.14 -7.15
C TRP A 31 24.98 2.88 -8.49
N GLY A 32 25.95 2.51 -9.33
CA GLY A 32 26.09 3.06 -10.68
C GLY A 32 24.93 2.63 -11.58
N VAL A 33 24.08 3.57 -11.97
CA VAL A 33 22.92 3.33 -12.85
C VAL A 33 22.91 4.29 -14.05
N PRO A 34 22.17 3.99 -15.14
CA PRO A 34 22.02 4.93 -16.24
C PRO A 34 21.48 6.31 -15.82
N ALA A 35 21.81 7.35 -16.58
CA ALA A 35 21.46 8.74 -16.24
C ALA A 35 19.96 8.98 -16.01
N TRP A 36 19.10 8.34 -16.81
CA TRP A 36 17.64 8.44 -16.65
C TRP A 36 17.14 7.90 -15.30
N ALA A 37 17.79 6.86 -14.75
CA ALA A 37 17.45 6.29 -13.46
C ALA A 37 17.96 7.15 -12.30
N ALA A 38 19.18 7.69 -12.45
CA ALA A 38 19.80 8.58 -11.47
C ALA A 38 18.99 9.88 -11.30
N GLN A 39 18.51 10.47 -12.40
CA GLN A 39 17.66 11.66 -12.37
C GLN A 39 16.32 11.42 -11.65
N ALA A 40 15.82 10.18 -11.68
CA ALA A 40 14.58 9.78 -11.02
C ALA A 40 14.75 9.41 -9.53
N ALA A 41 15.95 9.47 -8.95
CA ALA A 41 16.23 9.02 -7.58
C ALA A 41 15.32 9.66 -6.51
N GLY A 42 14.97 10.94 -6.67
CA GLY A 42 14.05 11.66 -5.77
C GLY A 42 12.59 11.19 -5.88
N LEU A 43 12.23 10.52 -6.98
CA LEU A 43 10.88 10.06 -7.28
C LEU A 43 10.68 8.57 -7.00
N HIS A 44 11.66 7.87 -6.43
CA HIS A 44 11.58 6.44 -6.14
C HIS A 44 10.25 6.03 -5.47
N ALA A 45 9.85 6.72 -4.40
CA ALA A 45 8.60 6.43 -3.70
C ALA A 45 7.36 6.62 -4.60
N VAL A 46 7.32 7.69 -5.39
CA VAL A 46 6.21 7.98 -6.32
C VAL A 46 6.13 6.92 -7.41
N LEU A 47 7.27 6.53 -8.00
CA LEU A 47 7.35 5.51 -9.04
C LEU A 47 6.90 4.14 -8.52
N MET A 48 7.36 3.73 -7.34
CA MET A 48 6.99 2.45 -6.77
C MET A 48 5.54 2.43 -6.29
N ILE A 49 5.13 3.43 -5.52
CA ILE A 49 3.83 3.42 -4.81
C ILE A 49 2.71 3.90 -5.73
N VAL A 50 2.84 5.08 -6.33
CA VAL A 50 1.78 5.64 -7.19
C VAL A 50 1.81 4.97 -8.55
N GLY A 51 2.99 4.91 -9.19
CA GLY A 51 3.15 4.41 -10.56
C GLY A 51 2.97 2.90 -10.70
N PHE A 52 3.72 2.10 -9.94
CA PHE A 52 3.69 0.64 -10.05
C PHE A 52 2.56 0.01 -9.23
N PHE A 53 2.67 0.03 -7.89
CA PHE A 53 1.69 -0.63 -7.03
C PHE A 53 0.29 -0.04 -7.19
N GLY A 54 0.16 1.28 -7.25
CA GLY A 54 -1.11 1.96 -7.47
C GLY A 54 -1.79 1.47 -8.75
N THR A 55 -1.04 1.35 -9.85
CA THR A 55 -1.56 0.83 -11.13
C THR A 55 -2.01 -0.62 -11.02
N VAL A 56 -1.17 -1.51 -10.46
CA VAL A 56 -1.49 -2.95 -10.38
C VAL A 56 -2.67 -3.20 -9.45
N ILE A 57 -2.68 -2.61 -8.26
CA ILE A 57 -3.77 -2.75 -7.29
C ILE A 57 -5.07 -2.16 -7.87
N ALA A 58 -5.01 -0.97 -8.49
CA ALA A 58 -6.18 -0.39 -9.14
C ALA A 58 -6.71 -1.28 -10.27
N LEU A 59 -5.82 -1.94 -11.03
CA LEU A 59 -6.21 -2.82 -12.12
C LEU A 59 -6.93 -4.05 -11.58
N GLU A 60 -6.40 -4.67 -10.52
CA GLU A 60 -7.08 -5.79 -9.85
C GLU A 60 -8.47 -5.38 -9.37
N ARG A 61 -8.59 -4.22 -8.73
CA ARG A 61 -9.89 -3.71 -8.25
C ARG A 61 -10.84 -3.39 -9.40
N ALA A 62 -10.35 -2.84 -10.51
CA ALA A 62 -11.15 -2.59 -11.71
C ALA A 62 -11.67 -3.90 -12.33
N VAL A 63 -10.83 -4.93 -12.33
CA VAL A 63 -11.20 -6.27 -12.80
C VAL A 63 -12.26 -6.90 -11.89
N ALA A 64 -12.08 -6.82 -10.56
CA ALA A 64 -13.04 -7.32 -9.59
C ALA A 64 -14.41 -6.63 -9.69
N LEU A 65 -14.41 -5.31 -9.90
CA LEU A 65 -15.63 -4.53 -10.08
C LEU A 65 -16.37 -4.85 -11.39
N GLY A 66 -15.64 -5.22 -12.45
CA GLY A 66 -16.23 -5.57 -13.75
C GLY A 66 -16.90 -4.42 -14.49
N LYS A 67 -16.57 -3.16 -14.16
CA LYS A 67 -17.11 -1.95 -14.81
C LYS A 67 -16.01 -1.18 -15.55
N TRP A 68 -16.32 -0.66 -16.74
CA TRP A 68 -15.35 0.02 -17.60
C TRP A 68 -14.70 1.23 -16.93
N TRP A 69 -15.46 2.00 -16.14
CA TRP A 69 -14.97 3.20 -15.47
C TRP A 69 -13.94 2.89 -14.37
N GLY A 70 -13.92 1.66 -13.85
CA GLY A 70 -12.88 1.24 -12.89
C GLY A 70 -11.48 1.24 -13.51
N TYR A 71 -11.39 1.10 -14.83
CA TYR A 71 -10.12 1.11 -15.58
C TYR A 71 -9.56 2.52 -15.82
N ILE A 72 -10.19 3.58 -15.31
CA ILE A 72 -9.63 4.94 -15.35
C ILE A 72 -8.42 5.05 -14.42
N ALA A 73 -8.48 4.41 -13.24
CA ALA A 73 -7.44 4.54 -12.22
C ALA A 73 -6.06 4.01 -12.68
N PRO A 74 -5.93 2.79 -13.22
CA PRO A 74 -4.61 2.22 -13.55
C PRO A 74 -3.74 3.08 -14.49
N PRO A 75 -4.21 3.49 -15.69
CA PRO A 75 -3.38 4.29 -16.57
C PRO A 75 -3.11 5.68 -16.00
N ALA A 76 -4.07 6.30 -15.31
CA ALA A 76 -3.87 7.61 -14.69
C ALA A 76 -2.75 7.58 -13.64
N LEU A 77 -2.70 6.55 -12.79
CA LEU A 77 -1.66 6.41 -11.77
C LEU A 77 -0.27 6.18 -12.37
N ALA A 78 -0.15 5.33 -13.40
CA ALA A 78 1.12 5.16 -14.10
C ALA A 78 1.58 6.45 -14.81
N LEU A 79 0.68 7.09 -15.56
CA LEU A 79 0.99 8.33 -16.28
C LEU A 79 1.35 9.47 -15.33
N ALA A 80 0.78 9.51 -14.12
CA ALA A 80 1.17 10.48 -13.11
C ALA A 80 2.65 10.36 -12.73
N ALA A 81 3.10 9.13 -12.43
CA ALA A 81 4.49 8.88 -12.04
C ALA A 81 5.45 9.14 -13.20
N LEU A 82 5.09 8.76 -14.43
CA LEU A 82 5.90 9.02 -15.63
C LEU A 82 5.95 10.52 -15.98
N ALA A 83 4.84 11.26 -15.82
CA ALA A 83 4.85 12.71 -16.01
C ALA A 83 5.77 13.39 -14.99
N ALA A 84 5.82 12.90 -13.75
CA ALA A 84 6.73 13.42 -12.73
C ALA A 84 8.21 13.24 -13.12
N THR A 85 8.60 12.11 -13.72
CA THR A 85 9.99 11.90 -14.16
C THR A 85 10.42 12.85 -15.28
N GLN A 86 9.45 13.35 -16.06
CA GLN A 86 9.69 14.35 -17.10
C GLN A 86 9.63 15.80 -16.57
N GLY A 87 9.41 16.00 -15.26
CA GLY A 87 9.23 17.33 -14.67
C GLY A 87 7.90 18.00 -15.04
N ALA A 88 6.95 17.26 -15.62
CA ALA A 88 5.65 17.77 -16.06
C ALA A 88 4.64 17.82 -14.89
N TRP A 89 4.97 18.58 -13.84
CA TRP A 89 4.26 18.58 -12.55
C TRP A 89 2.74 18.82 -12.61
N PRO A 90 2.20 19.75 -13.43
CA PRO A 90 0.75 19.94 -13.52
C PRO A 90 0.02 18.68 -14.01
N PHE A 91 0.59 17.99 -15.00
CA PHE A 91 0.04 16.74 -15.51
C PHE A 91 0.20 15.61 -14.49
N ALA A 92 1.35 15.52 -13.82
CA ALA A 92 1.58 14.53 -12.77
C ALA A 92 0.54 14.64 -11.65
N ALA A 93 0.28 15.86 -11.17
CA ALA A 93 -0.71 16.12 -10.13
C ALA A 93 -2.15 15.80 -10.62
N ALA A 94 -2.52 16.25 -11.82
CA ALA A 94 -3.84 16.00 -12.38
C ALA A 94 -4.13 14.51 -12.57
N PHE A 95 -3.18 13.77 -13.14
CA PHE A 95 -3.31 12.33 -13.33
C PHE A 95 -3.33 11.57 -11.99
N ALA A 96 -2.50 11.96 -11.02
CA ALA A 96 -2.49 11.31 -9.70
C ALA A 96 -3.84 11.52 -9.00
N ALA A 97 -4.37 12.75 -9.02
CA ALA A 97 -5.67 13.08 -8.42
C ALA A 97 -6.82 12.30 -9.09
N ALA A 98 -6.85 12.27 -10.43
CA ALA A 98 -7.86 11.51 -11.16
C ALA A 98 -7.78 10.00 -10.87
N GLY A 99 -6.56 9.45 -10.86
CA GLY A 99 -6.34 8.03 -10.58
C GLY A 99 -6.72 7.64 -9.16
N ALA A 100 -6.34 8.46 -8.18
CA ALA A 100 -6.67 8.22 -6.77
C ALA A 100 -8.17 8.38 -6.51
N ALA A 101 -8.83 9.39 -7.10
CA ALA A 101 -10.27 9.57 -6.99
C ALA A 101 -11.03 8.38 -7.61
N ALA A 102 -10.63 7.93 -8.79
CA ALA A 102 -11.22 6.76 -9.43
C ALA A 102 -11.04 5.49 -8.58
N LEU A 103 -9.84 5.25 -8.02
CA LEU A 103 -9.59 4.13 -7.13
C LEU A 103 -10.45 4.19 -5.85
N LEU A 104 -10.59 5.38 -5.26
CA LEU A 104 -11.44 5.59 -4.09
C LEU A 104 -12.91 5.29 -4.40
N VAL A 105 -13.44 5.79 -5.52
CA VAL A 105 -14.81 5.48 -5.96
C VAL A 105 -15.00 3.98 -6.17
N VAL A 106 -14.06 3.31 -6.84
CA VAL A 106 -14.07 1.84 -7.01
C VAL A 106 -14.12 1.13 -5.65
N ALA A 107 -13.30 1.55 -4.69
CA ALA A 107 -13.22 0.92 -3.37
C ALA A 107 -14.50 1.15 -2.54
N VAL A 108 -15.07 2.36 -2.57
CA VAL A 108 -16.33 2.68 -1.88
C VAL A 108 -17.50 1.89 -2.47
N VAL A 109 -17.61 1.81 -3.80
CA VAL A 109 -18.65 1.01 -4.46
C VAL A 109 -18.54 -0.46 -4.06
N GLN A 110 -17.33 -1.02 -4.03
CA GLN A 110 -17.11 -2.39 -3.58
C GLN A 110 -17.43 -2.57 -2.09
N ALA A 111 -17.13 -1.59 -1.23
CA ALA A 111 -17.47 -1.64 0.19
C ALA A 111 -18.98 -1.77 0.41
N PHE A 112 -19.78 -0.99 -0.33
CA PHE A 112 -21.24 -1.09 -0.30
C PHE A 112 -21.75 -2.43 -0.84
N GLN A 113 -21.12 -2.99 -1.88
CA GLN A 113 -21.50 -4.30 -2.42
C GLN A 113 -21.16 -5.45 -1.47
N ALA A 114 -20.00 -5.40 -0.82
CA ALA A 114 -19.52 -6.45 0.09
C ALA A 114 -20.35 -6.53 1.38
N ARG A 115 -20.90 -5.40 1.84
CA ARG A 115 -21.69 -5.26 3.10
C ARG A 115 -20.97 -5.88 4.31
N ALA A 116 -19.65 -5.74 4.36
CA ALA A 116 -18.81 -6.35 5.37
C ALA A 116 -17.60 -5.47 5.70
N LEU A 117 -17.03 -5.68 6.89
CA LEU A 117 -15.93 -4.88 7.45
C LEU A 117 -14.73 -4.77 6.49
N HIS A 118 -14.33 -5.87 5.83
CA HIS A 118 -13.18 -5.86 4.91
C HIS A 118 -13.34 -4.84 3.77
N GLY A 119 -14.55 -4.67 3.23
CA GLY A 119 -14.81 -3.70 2.17
C GLY A 119 -14.57 -2.26 2.64
N TRP A 120 -14.97 -1.94 3.87
CA TRP A 120 -14.72 -0.63 4.46
C TRP A 120 -13.25 -0.41 4.82
N VAL A 121 -12.53 -1.45 5.23
CA VAL A 121 -11.08 -1.39 5.46
C VAL A 121 -10.36 -1.09 4.13
N LEU A 122 -10.73 -1.78 3.04
CA LEU A 122 -10.21 -1.51 1.69
C LEU A 122 -10.50 -0.08 1.22
N ALA A 123 -11.71 0.43 1.48
CA ALA A 123 -12.07 1.82 1.20
C ALA A 123 -11.25 2.81 2.03
N GLY A 124 -10.99 2.49 3.31
CA GLY A 124 -10.07 3.26 4.16
C GLY A 124 -8.66 3.31 3.58
N GLY A 125 -8.14 2.19 3.05
CA GLY A 125 -6.87 2.17 2.34
C GLY A 125 -6.86 3.08 1.11
N ALA A 126 -7.88 3.00 0.26
CA ALA A 126 -7.99 3.85 -0.93
C ALA A 126 -8.13 5.35 -0.56
N LEU A 127 -8.80 5.66 0.55
CA LEU A 127 -8.88 7.02 1.09
C LEU A 127 -7.50 7.51 1.55
N SER A 128 -6.76 6.69 2.32
CA SER A 128 -5.39 7.00 2.70
C SER A 128 -4.50 7.23 1.47
N PHE A 129 -4.64 6.43 0.42
CA PHE A 129 -3.92 6.64 -0.83
C PHE A 129 -4.23 8.01 -1.46
N ALA A 130 -5.51 8.38 -1.55
CA ALA A 130 -5.93 9.67 -2.10
C ALA A 130 -5.44 10.86 -1.28
N VAL A 131 -5.46 10.77 0.05
CA VAL A 131 -4.88 11.79 0.94
C VAL A 131 -3.37 11.90 0.73
N GLY A 132 -2.66 10.77 0.63
CA GLY A 132 -1.22 10.77 0.37
C GLY A 132 -0.86 11.39 -0.99
N VAL A 133 -1.65 11.12 -2.03
CA VAL A 133 -1.50 11.79 -3.34
C VAL A 133 -1.74 13.29 -3.24
N ALA A 134 -2.77 13.74 -2.53
CA ALA A 134 -3.05 15.16 -2.35
C ALA A 134 -1.92 15.88 -1.60
N LEU A 135 -1.38 15.27 -0.53
CA LEU A 135 -0.25 15.78 0.23
C LEU A 135 1.03 15.87 -0.62
N TRP A 136 1.30 14.86 -1.43
CA TRP A 136 2.43 14.88 -2.36
C TRP A 136 2.28 15.98 -3.41
N ALA A 137 1.11 16.08 -4.04
CA ALA A 137 0.84 17.05 -5.10
C ALA A 137 0.83 18.51 -4.59
N SER A 138 0.49 18.74 -3.32
CA SER A 138 0.53 20.07 -2.69
C SER A 138 1.92 20.48 -2.20
N GLY A 139 2.92 19.59 -2.25
CA GLY A 139 4.26 19.85 -1.76
C GLY A 139 4.39 19.83 -0.23
N ALA A 140 3.43 19.24 0.50
CA ALA A 140 3.41 19.17 1.97
C ALA A 140 4.51 18.29 2.61
N GLY A 141 5.50 17.86 1.83
CA GLY A 141 6.57 16.97 2.23
C GLY A 141 6.25 15.49 2.03
N LEU A 142 7.30 14.69 1.87
CA LEU A 142 7.18 13.26 1.58
C LEU A 142 6.79 12.38 2.79
N PRO A 143 7.23 12.65 4.05
CA PRO A 143 6.88 11.78 5.18
C PRO A 143 5.37 11.67 5.47
N PRO A 144 4.57 12.76 5.46
CA PRO A 144 3.11 12.66 5.59
C PRO A 144 2.46 11.83 4.47
N ALA A 145 2.87 12.06 3.22
CA ALA A 145 2.39 11.30 2.06
C ALA A 145 2.74 9.81 2.18
N ILE A 146 3.98 9.49 2.58
CA ILE A 146 4.43 8.12 2.83
C ILE A 146 3.57 7.47 3.91
N ALA A 147 3.33 8.10 5.05
CA ALA A 147 2.51 7.50 6.12
C ALA A 147 1.09 7.13 5.62
N CYS A 148 0.48 8.00 4.83
CA CYS A 148 -0.79 7.72 4.16
C CYS A 148 -0.70 6.55 3.16
N TRP A 149 0.40 6.45 2.40
CA TRP A 149 0.63 5.34 1.48
C TRP A 149 0.94 4.01 2.19
N LEU A 150 1.64 4.04 3.33
CA LEU A 150 1.80 2.86 4.18
C LEU A 150 0.42 2.38 4.67
N ALA A 151 -0.46 3.30 5.08
CA ALA A 151 -1.83 2.95 5.44
C ALA A 151 -2.63 2.35 4.29
N PHE A 152 -2.46 2.85 3.07
CA PHE A 152 -3.05 2.23 1.89
C PHE A 152 -2.67 0.74 1.80
N PHE A 153 -1.38 0.40 1.82
CA PHE A 153 -0.95 -1.00 1.74
C PHE A 153 -1.43 -1.85 2.91
N VAL A 154 -1.27 -1.35 4.14
CA VAL A 154 -1.65 -2.09 5.34
C VAL A 154 -3.15 -2.37 5.36
N PHE A 155 -4.00 -1.39 5.04
CA PHE A 155 -5.44 -1.61 4.96
C PHE A 155 -5.86 -2.45 3.77
N THR A 156 -5.21 -2.32 2.61
CA THR A 156 -5.52 -3.19 1.47
C THR A 156 -5.22 -4.65 1.78
N ILE A 157 -4.00 -4.96 2.24
CA ILE A 157 -3.60 -6.34 2.53
C ILE A 157 -4.41 -6.89 3.71
N SER A 158 -4.51 -6.15 4.82
CA SER A 158 -5.26 -6.61 5.99
C SER A 158 -6.76 -6.74 5.72
N GLY A 159 -7.33 -5.87 4.88
CA GLY A 159 -8.72 -5.97 4.42
C GLY A 159 -8.97 -7.26 3.64
N GLU A 160 -8.13 -7.57 2.66
CA GLU A 160 -8.24 -8.84 1.92
C GLU A 160 -8.03 -10.06 2.83
N ARG A 161 -7.08 -9.99 3.77
CA ARG A 161 -6.85 -11.07 4.73
C ARG A 161 -8.04 -11.26 5.66
N LEU A 162 -8.68 -10.17 6.08
CA LEU A 162 -9.92 -10.20 6.86
C LEU A 162 -11.08 -10.82 6.07
N GLU A 163 -11.15 -10.61 4.75
CA GLU A 163 -12.12 -11.27 3.87
C GLU A 163 -11.94 -12.80 3.89
N LEU A 164 -10.70 -13.29 3.78
CA LEU A 164 -10.40 -14.73 3.84
C LEU A 164 -10.65 -15.31 5.24
N ALA A 165 -10.24 -14.59 6.29
CA ALA A 165 -10.47 -15.00 7.67
C ALA A 165 -11.97 -15.06 8.02
N ARG A 166 -12.86 -14.37 7.27
CA ARG A 166 -14.32 -14.46 7.46
C ARG A 166 -14.85 -15.89 7.34
N VAL A 167 -14.21 -16.73 6.53
CA VAL A 167 -14.58 -18.15 6.39
C VAL A 167 -14.49 -18.87 7.74
N LEU A 168 -13.60 -18.43 8.62
CA LEU A 168 -13.42 -18.96 9.97
C LEU A 168 -14.44 -18.46 10.98
N ARG A 169 -15.37 -17.56 10.58
CA ARG A 169 -16.41 -16.94 11.42
C ARG A 169 -15.86 -16.41 12.76
N PRO A 170 -14.96 -15.41 12.73
CA PRO A 170 -14.30 -14.92 13.93
C PRO A 170 -15.31 -14.37 14.95
N ALA A 171 -15.06 -14.66 16.23
CA ALA A 171 -15.87 -14.18 17.34
C ALA A 171 -15.92 -12.63 17.38
N PRO A 172 -16.96 -12.02 17.96
CA PRO A 172 -17.07 -10.55 18.05
C PRO A 172 -15.83 -9.87 18.66
N ALA A 173 -15.22 -10.47 19.69
CA ALA A 173 -14.00 -9.96 20.32
C ALA A 173 -12.80 -9.90 19.35
N VAL A 174 -12.66 -10.89 18.46
CA VAL A 174 -11.59 -10.91 17.44
C VAL A 174 -11.79 -9.79 16.43
N ARG A 175 -13.04 -9.50 16.05
CA ARG A 175 -13.36 -8.37 15.16
C ARG A 175 -13.11 -7.03 15.86
N ALA A 176 -13.46 -6.92 17.14
CA ALA A 176 -13.20 -5.72 17.95
C ALA A 176 -11.70 -5.44 18.09
N TRP A 177 -10.87 -6.47 18.31
CA TRP A 177 -9.41 -6.31 18.32
C TRP A 177 -8.90 -5.76 16.98
N PHE A 178 -9.33 -6.34 15.85
CA PHE A 178 -8.94 -5.82 14.53
C PHE A 178 -9.29 -4.34 14.37
N ILE A 179 -10.54 -3.96 14.70
CA ILE A 179 -11.02 -2.58 14.58
C ILE A 179 -10.19 -1.65 15.47
N ALA A 180 -9.92 -2.03 16.72
CA ALA A 180 -9.13 -1.22 17.64
C ALA A 180 -7.68 -1.04 17.13
N ALA A 181 -7.06 -2.11 16.61
CA ALA A 181 -5.72 -2.06 16.04
C ALA A 181 -5.66 -1.17 14.78
N ALA A 182 -6.63 -1.33 13.88
CA ALA A 182 -6.77 -0.52 12.67
C ALA A 182 -7.02 0.96 12.98
N ALA A 183 -7.87 1.24 13.99
CA ALA A 183 -8.14 2.60 14.45
C ALA A 183 -6.90 3.25 15.08
N LEU A 184 -6.15 2.53 15.93
CA LEU A 184 -4.91 3.05 16.51
C LEU A 184 -3.88 3.37 15.42
N PHE A 185 -3.74 2.49 14.43
CA PHE A 185 -2.86 2.73 13.28
C PHE A 185 -3.31 3.96 12.48
N ALA A 186 -4.61 4.11 12.19
CA ALA A 186 -5.16 5.29 11.52
C ALA A 186 -4.91 6.58 12.32
N ILE A 187 -5.11 6.55 13.64
CA ILE A 187 -4.80 7.68 14.54
C ILE A 187 -3.32 8.05 14.43
N GLY A 188 -2.42 7.06 14.43
CA GLY A 188 -0.99 7.30 14.22
C GLY A 188 -0.69 7.98 12.89
N VAL A 189 -1.30 7.52 11.79
CA VAL A 189 -1.13 8.16 10.47
C VAL A 189 -1.67 9.59 10.47
N ILE A 190 -2.85 9.84 11.04
CA ILE A 190 -3.42 11.18 11.17
C ILE A 190 -2.49 12.08 12.00
N ALA A 191 -1.94 11.56 13.11
CA ALA A 191 -0.98 12.28 13.93
C ALA A 191 0.31 12.61 13.18
N VAL A 192 0.78 11.73 12.28
CA VAL A 192 1.92 12.02 11.39
C VAL A 192 1.58 13.18 10.45
N VAL A 193 0.41 13.14 9.81
CA VAL A 193 -0.05 14.17 8.87
C VAL A 193 -0.23 15.52 9.54
N LEU A 194 -0.82 15.55 10.74
CA LEU A 194 -1.08 16.77 11.51
C LEU A 194 0.13 17.26 12.31
N GLY A 195 1.16 16.44 12.41
CA GLY A 195 2.37 16.76 13.13
C GLY A 195 2.27 16.70 14.66
N ILE A 196 1.44 15.79 15.20
CA ILE A 196 1.11 15.68 16.63
C ILE A 196 1.90 14.53 17.28
N ASP A 197 2.77 14.81 18.25
CA ASP A 197 3.49 13.76 18.98
C ASP A 197 2.65 13.10 20.09
N PRO A 198 2.82 11.79 20.36
CA PRO A 198 3.81 10.84 19.82
C PRO A 198 3.35 10.06 18.56
N ARG A 199 3.43 10.70 17.38
CA ARG A 199 2.87 10.22 16.10
C ARG A 199 3.36 8.84 15.68
N TRP A 200 4.68 8.62 15.75
CA TRP A 200 5.32 7.40 15.28
C TRP A 200 5.03 6.22 16.22
N GLN A 201 4.91 6.50 17.52
CA GLN A 201 4.60 5.50 18.53
C GLN A 201 3.19 4.93 18.33
N TRP A 202 2.20 5.79 18.09
CA TRP A 202 0.84 5.35 17.79
C TRP A 202 0.75 4.55 16.47
N LEU A 203 1.44 5.04 15.43
CA LEU A 203 1.52 4.34 14.15
C LEU A 203 2.14 2.94 14.33
N GLY A 204 3.30 2.87 14.99
CA GLY A 204 4.01 1.62 15.24
C GLY A 204 3.25 0.64 16.11
N ALA A 205 2.62 1.11 17.19
CA ALA A 205 1.78 0.27 18.05
C ALA A 205 0.60 -0.33 17.28
N GLY A 206 -0.05 0.46 16.42
CA GLY A 206 -1.12 -0.03 15.53
C GLY A 206 -0.62 -1.13 14.59
N LEU A 207 0.56 -0.95 13.97
CA LEU A 207 1.17 -1.98 13.11
C LEU A 207 1.47 -3.27 13.87
N VAL A 208 2.04 -3.20 15.08
CA VAL A 208 2.34 -4.37 15.91
C VAL A 208 1.04 -5.11 16.28
N LEU A 209 -0.02 -4.39 16.66
CA LEU A 209 -1.30 -5.00 16.99
C LEU A 209 -1.95 -5.67 15.77
N LEU A 210 -1.86 -5.05 14.59
CA LEU A 210 -2.34 -5.64 13.33
C LEU A 210 -1.53 -6.89 12.95
N ALA A 211 -0.20 -6.84 13.08
CA ALA A 211 0.67 -8.00 12.85
C ALA A 211 0.34 -9.16 13.78
N ALA A 212 0.13 -8.88 15.07
CA ALA A 212 -0.28 -9.88 16.05
C ALA A 212 -1.67 -10.47 15.72
N TRP A 213 -2.62 -9.63 15.34
CA TRP A 213 -3.95 -10.10 14.92
C TRP A 213 -3.84 -11.05 13.71
N LEU A 214 -3.10 -10.65 12.67
CA LEU A 214 -2.89 -11.45 11.46
C LEU A 214 -2.20 -12.79 11.78
N ALA A 215 -1.13 -12.76 12.59
CA ALA A 215 -0.39 -13.97 12.96
C ALA A 215 -1.22 -14.99 13.76
N VAL A 216 -2.22 -14.52 14.53
CA VAL A 216 -3.06 -15.38 15.37
C VAL A 216 -4.33 -15.83 14.66
N HIS A 217 -4.95 -14.94 13.87
CA HIS A 217 -6.31 -15.14 13.35
C HIS A 217 -6.41 -15.34 11.84
N ASP A 218 -5.33 -15.14 11.07
CA ASP A 218 -5.32 -15.45 9.64
C ASP A 218 -5.31 -16.97 9.39
N ILE A 219 -5.88 -17.37 8.25
CA ILE A 219 -5.91 -18.77 7.80
C ILE A 219 -4.50 -19.32 7.48
N ALA A 220 -3.53 -18.44 7.19
CA ALA A 220 -2.11 -18.75 6.96
C ALA A 220 -1.53 -19.69 8.04
N ARG A 221 -1.92 -19.47 9.31
CA ARG A 221 -1.49 -20.31 10.44
C ARG A 221 -1.91 -21.78 10.33
N ARG A 222 -3.02 -22.04 9.62
CA ARG A 222 -3.53 -23.39 9.37
C ARG A 222 -2.97 -23.94 8.07
N THR A 223 -2.94 -23.14 7.00
CA THR A 223 -2.47 -23.55 5.67
C THR A 223 -0.97 -23.80 5.60
N VAL A 224 -0.17 -23.23 6.51
CA VAL A 224 1.26 -23.54 6.63
C VAL A 224 1.54 -25.03 6.94
N ARG A 225 0.56 -25.74 7.50
CA ARG A 225 0.65 -27.19 7.77
C ARG A 225 0.29 -28.07 6.57
N GLN A 226 -0.18 -27.46 5.47
CA GLN A 226 -0.46 -28.18 4.22
C GLN A 226 0.83 -28.42 3.43
N THR A 227 0.74 -28.86 2.17
CA THR A 227 1.90 -29.13 1.31
C THR A 227 1.81 -28.39 -0.02
N GLY A 228 2.92 -28.30 -0.75
CA GLY A 228 2.98 -27.66 -2.05
C GLY A 228 2.75 -26.15 -2.01
N LEU A 229 2.05 -25.64 -3.03
CA LEU A 229 1.84 -24.20 -3.24
C LEU A 229 1.14 -23.51 -2.06
N THR A 230 0.13 -24.15 -1.47
CA THR A 230 -0.63 -23.55 -0.37
C THR A 230 0.24 -23.31 0.88
N ARG A 231 1.18 -24.22 1.16
CA ARG A 231 2.16 -24.03 2.24
C ARG A 231 3.15 -22.93 1.90
N TYR A 232 3.64 -22.88 0.67
CA TYR A 232 4.56 -21.82 0.24
C TYR A 232 3.94 -20.43 0.44
N ILE A 233 2.71 -20.21 -0.05
CA ILE A 233 1.98 -18.95 0.14
C ILE A 233 1.82 -18.62 1.63
N ALA A 234 1.47 -19.62 2.45
CA ALA A 234 1.31 -19.41 3.88
C ALA A 234 2.63 -19.01 4.58
N VAL A 235 3.77 -19.60 4.17
CA VAL A 235 5.09 -19.21 4.70
C VAL A 235 5.41 -17.76 4.34
N CYS A 236 5.18 -17.35 3.09
CA CYS A 236 5.43 -15.98 2.68
C CYS A 236 4.52 -15.00 3.45
N LEU A 237 3.22 -15.29 3.60
CA LEU A 237 2.32 -14.45 4.40
C LEU A 237 2.77 -14.31 5.86
N LEU A 238 3.19 -15.41 6.50
CA LEU A 238 3.69 -15.38 7.88
C LEU A 238 5.01 -14.59 8.00
N ALA A 239 5.90 -14.69 7.00
CA ALA A 239 7.10 -13.86 6.93
C ALA A 239 6.74 -12.38 6.77
N GLY A 240 5.72 -12.07 5.96
CA GLY A 240 5.18 -10.71 5.84
C GLY A 240 4.69 -10.18 7.19
N TYR A 241 3.95 -10.97 7.97
CA TYR A 241 3.48 -10.54 9.31
C TYR A 241 4.63 -10.30 10.29
N PHE A 242 5.69 -11.10 10.21
CA PHE A 242 6.91 -10.83 10.97
C PHE A 242 7.51 -9.48 10.60
N TRP A 243 7.67 -9.19 9.31
CA TRP A 243 8.20 -7.91 8.84
C TRP A 243 7.30 -6.72 9.19
N LEU A 244 5.98 -6.89 9.18
CA LEU A 244 5.03 -5.89 9.66
C LEU A 244 5.24 -5.56 11.15
N ALA A 245 5.50 -6.58 11.97
CA ALA A 245 5.83 -6.39 13.38
C ALA A 245 7.19 -5.68 13.56
N VAL A 246 8.21 -6.03 12.78
CA VAL A 246 9.52 -5.35 12.81
C VAL A 246 9.37 -3.88 12.43
N ALA A 247 8.65 -3.57 11.36
CA ALA A 247 8.36 -2.18 10.98
C ALA A 247 7.61 -1.44 12.10
N GLY A 248 6.60 -2.08 12.68
CA GLY A 248 5.84 -1.52 13.79
C GLY A 248 6.69 -1.21 15.02
N LEU A 249 7.61 -2.10 15.40
CA LEU A 249 8.53 -1.88 16.52
C LEU A 249 9.52 -0.74 16.25
N LEU A 250 10.02 -0.62 15.01
CA LEU A 250 10.90 0.48 14.62
C LEU A 250 10.16 1.84 14.68
N PHE A 251 8.92 1.91 14.20
CA PHE A 251 8.10 3.11 14.37
C PHE A 251 7.77 3.39 15.85
N ALA A 252 7.46 2.34 16.62
CA ALA A 252 7.12 2.43 18.03
C ALA A 252 8.28 2.96 18.89
N SER A 253 9.53 2.84 18.42
CA SER A 253 10.69 3.42 19.10
C SER A 253 10.78 4.95 18.97
N GLY A 254 9.87 5.60 18.24
CA GLY A 254 9.79 7.06 18.10
C GLY A 254 10.72 7.69 17.06
N LEU A 255 11.40 6.86 16.25
CA LEU A 255 12.36 7.19 15.18
C LEU A 255 13.16 8.50 15.33
N GLY A 256 14.30 8.42 16.02
CA GLY A 256 15.33 9.48 16.17
C GLY A 256 16.67 9.19 15.50
N LEU A 257 16.73 8.29 14.50
CA LEU A 257 17.92 8.00 13.67
C LEU A 257 17.50 7.91 12.20
N ALA A 258 18.22 8.58 11.29
CA ALA A 258 17.89 8.59 9.86
C ALA A 258 17.83 7.18 9.24
N ARG A 259 18.67 6.24 9.70
CA ARG A 259 18.68 4.85 9.23
C ARG A 259 17.47 4.03 9.69
N ALA A 260 16.90 4.36 10.85
CA ALA A 260 15.76 3.63 11.39
C ALA A 260 14.49 3.89 10.58
N TRP A 261 14.37 5.09 9.99
CA TRP A 261 13.34 5.43 9.01
C TRP A 261 13.39 4.52 7.79
N ASP A 262 14.53 4.47 7.10
CA ASP A 262 14.69 3.65 5.90
C ASP A 262 14.50 2.16 6.22
N ALA A 263 15.01 1.67 7.35
CA ALA A 263 14.80 0.29 7.79
C ALA A 263 13.31 -0.03 8.02
N ALA A 264 12.56 0.88 8.68
CA ALA A 264 11.12 0.69 8.91
C ALA A 264 10.33 0.67 7.59
N LEU A 265 10.67 1.56 6.65
CA LEU A 265 10.04 1.59 5.33
C LEU A 265 10.33 0.32 4.53
N HIS A 266 11.57 -0.17 4.52
CA HIS A 266 11.90 -1.39 3.78
C HIS A 266 11.32 -2.64 4.46
N ALA A 267 11.30 -2.70 5.79
CA ALA A 267 10.61 -3.77 6.51
C ALA A 267 9.13 -3.83 6.12
N LEU A 268 8.45 -2.69 5.98
CA LEU A 268 7.04 -2.69 5.55
C LEU A 268 6.88 -2.93 4.04
N LEU A 269 7.50 -2.12 3.20
CA LEU A 269 7.26 -2.11 1.74
C LEU A 269 7.90 -3.29 1.00
N VAL A 270 9.05 -3.79 1.46
CA VAL A 270 9.70 -4.96 0.86
C VAL A 270 9.38 -6.19 1.70
N GLY A 271 9.55 -6.11 3.01
CA GLY A 271 9.33 -7.26 3.89
C GLY A 271 7.86 -7.69 3.97
N PHE A 272 6.92 -6.76 4.21
CA PHE A 272 5.50 -7.12 4.35
C PHE A 272 4.73 -7.11 3.03
N VAL A 273 4.88 -6.08 2.18
CA VAL A 273 4.05 -5.94 0.96
C VAL A 273 4.43 -6.91 -0.16
N LEU A 274 5.69 -7.34 -0.27
CA LEU A 274 6.15 -8.25 -1.32
C LEU A 274 6.24 -9.73 -0.90
N SER A 275 6.02 -10.04 0.38
CA SER A 275 5.96 -11.44 0.87
C SER A 275 4.59 -12.04 0.61
#